data_AF-A0A2V8V7U3-F1
#
_entry.id   AF-A0A2V8V7U3-F1
#
_cell.length_a   1.000
_cell.length_b   1.000
_cell.length_c   1.000
_cell.angle_alpha   90.00
_cell.angle_beta   90.00
_cell.angle_gamma   90.00
#
_symmetry.space_group_name_H-M   'P 1'
#
loop_
_entity.id
_entity.type
_entity.pdbx_description
1 polymer ?
#
loop_
_entity_poly.entity_id
_entity_poly.type
_entity_poly.pdbx_seq_one_letter_code
_entity_poly.pdbx_strand_id
1 'polypeptide(L)'
;MKKRGNVAMGFDQDKVSHHFHLTSTGRIIEVAVNQNADAETRKQIRDHLRTISQEFADGVFTSPIATHAEVPPGVSLMRDRKADHVRV
;
A
#
# COMPACT_ATOMS: atom_id res chain seq x y z
N MET A 1 -5.79 13.50 -7.14
CA MET A 1 -5.13 12.41 -6.39
C MET A 1 -3.66 12.24 -6.75
N LYS A 2 -3.24 12.26 -8.03
CA LYS A 2 -1.83 12.06 -8.44
C LYS A 2 -0.79 12.78 -7.58
N LYS A 3 -0.87 14.11 -7.41
CA LYS A 3 0.07 14.87 -6.56
C LYS A 3 0.17 14.33 -5.12
N ARG A 4 -0.96 13.99 -4.49
CA ARG A 4 -0.98 13.38 -3.15
C ARG A 4 -0.40 11.97 -3.17
N GLY A 5 -0.68 11.20 -4.21
CA GLY A 5 -0.10 9.88 -4.44
C GLY A 5 1.42 9.92 -4.60
N ASN A 6 1.97 10.85 -5.38
CA ASN A 6 3.42 11.01 -5.52
C ASN A 6 4.07 11.29 -4.15
N VAL A 7 3.48 12.19 -3.36
CA VAL A 7 3.98 12.53 -2.02
C VAL A 7 3.86 11.36 -1.05
N ALA A 8 2.72 10.65 -1.06
CA ALA A 8 2.45 9.56 -0.13
C ALA A 8 3.21 8.27 -0.46
N MET A 9 3.41 7.96 -1.74
CA MET A 9 4.03 6.72 -2.19
C MET A 9 5.52 6.86 -2.53
N GLY A 10 6.00 8.08 -2.80
CA GLY A 10 7.41 8.35 -3.04
C GLY A 10 7.91 8.04 -4.46
N PHE A 11 6.99 7.85 -5.42
CA PHE A 11 7.32 7.66 -6.83
C PHE A 11 6.30 8.31 -7.77
N ASP A 12 6.76 8.62 -8.99
CA ASP A 12 5.92 9.21 -10.03
C ASP A 12 4.85 8.22 -10.50
N GLN A 13 3.59 8.62 -10.35
CA GLN A 13 2.44 7.79 -10.70
C GLN A 13 2.29 7.58 -12.21
N ASP A 14 2.88 8.43 -13.05
CA ASP A 14 2.84 8.25 -14.51
C ASP A 14 3.83 7.19 -15.02
N LYS A 15 4.77 6.76 -14.17
CA LYS A 15 5.74 5.71 -14.49
C LYS A 15 5.29 4.30 -14.11
N VAL A 16 4.12 4.18 -13.50
CA VAL A 16 3.64 2.90 -12.94
C VAL A 16 2.22 2.59 -13.37
N SER A 17 1.87 1.32 -13.25
CA SER A 17 0.50 0.82 -13.40
C SER A 17 0.11 0.01 -12.17
N HIS A 18 -1.16 0.15 -11.75
CA HIS A 18 -1.74 -0.66 -10.68
C HIS A 18 -2.63 -1.73 -11.30
N HIS A 19 -2.35 -3.00 -11.00
CA HIS A 19 -3.15 -4.14 -11.44
C HIS A 19 -3.89 -4.74 -10.25
N PHE A 20 -5.19 -4.93 -10.39
CA PHE A 20 -6.05 -5.48 -9.35
C PHE A 20 -6.48 -6.89 -9.77
N HIS A 21 -5.98 -7.89 -9.07
CA HIS A 21 -6.24 -9.29 -9.38
C HIS A 21 -7.19 -9.90 -8.35
N LEU A 22 -8.15 -10.68 -8.84
CA LEU A 22 -8.97 -11.54 -8.00
C LEU A 22 -8.32 -12.92 -7.90
N THR A 23 -8.34 -13.50 -6.71
CA THR A 23 -7.83 -14.85 -6.44
C THR A 23 -8.90 -15.65 -5.70
N SER A 24 -8.77 -16.97 -5.64
CA SER A 24 -9.71 -17.83 -4.89
C SER A 24 -9.77 -17.52 -3.39
N THR A 25 -8.70 -16.94 -2.83
CA THR A 25 -8.56 -16.68 -1.39
C THR A 25 -8.58 -15.20 -1.03
N GLY A 26 -8.80 -14.30 -2.01
CA GLY A 26 -8.76 -12.86 -1.77
C GLY A 26 -8.41 -12.05 -3.00
N ARG A 27 -7.69 -10.94 -2.79
CA ARG A 27 -7.34 -9.98 -3.84
C ARG A 27 -5.87 -9.61 -3.75
N ILE A 28 -5.24 -9.33 -4.88
CA ILE A 28 -3.87 -8.82 -4.98
C ILE A 28 -3.92 -7.45 -5.65
N ILE A 29 -3.16 -6.51 -5.09
CA ILE A 29 -2.85 -5.24 -5.74
C ILE A 29 -1.38 -5.27 -6.10
N GLU A 30 -1.10 -5.23 -7.40
CA GLU A 30 0.26 -5.23 -7.95
C GLU A 30 0.58 -3.82 -8.46
N VAL A 31 1.82 -3.36 -8.19
CA VAL A 31 2.34 -2.09 -8.69
C VAL A 31 3.52 -2.42 -9.62
N ALA A 32 3.34 -2.17 -10.91
CA ALA A 32 4.32 -2.47 -11.95
C ALA A 32 4.91 -1.19 -12.54
N VAL A 33 6.20 -1.21 -12.88
CA VAL A 33 6.80 -0.14 -13.68
C VAL A 33 6.35 -0.26 -15.14
N ASN A 34 6.06 0.87 -15.78
CA ASN A 34 5.67 0.89 -17.19
C ASN A 34 6.87 0.58 -18.11
N GLN A 35 8.09 0.85 -17.65
CA GLN A 35 9.34 0.61 -18.38
C GLN A 35 10.23 -0.35 -17.58
N ASN A 36 10.53 -1.52 -18.14
CA ASN A 36 11.30 -2.56 -17.45
C ASN A 36 12.70 -2.08 -17.03
N ALA A 37 13.30 -1.16 -17.77
CA ALA A 37 14.61 -0.59 -17.46
C ALA A 37 14.59 0.43 -16.29
N ASP A 38 13.41 0.91 -15.85
CA ASP A 38 13.31 1.87 -14.74
C ASP A 38 13.53 1.19 -13.38
N ALA A 39 14.81 0.93 -13.08
CA ALA A 39 15.24 0.29 -11.86
C ALA A 39 15.02 1.15 -10.61
N GLU A 40 15.03 2.48 -10.77
CA GLU A 40 14.86 3.42 -9.68
C GLU A 40 13.40 3.45 -9.20
N THR A 41 12.44 3.65 -10.11
CA THR A 41 11.02 3.58 -9.74
C THR A 41 10.65 2.21 -9.20
N ARG A 42 11.22 1.13 -9.74
CA ARG A 42 11.03 -0.22 -9.20
C ARG A 42 11.58 -0.36 -7.77
N LYS A 43 12.71 0.28 -7.44
CA LYS A 43 13.24 0.31 -6.07
C LYS A 43 12.29 1.07 -5.14
N GLN A 44 11.82 2.25 -5.54
CA GLN A 44 10.88 3.08 -4.77
C GLN A 44 9.58 2.34 -4.47
N ILE A 45 9.00 1.62 -5.45
CA ILE A 45 7.82 0.77 -5.24
C ILE A 45 8.09 -0.27 -4.15
N ARG A 46 9.20 -1.00 -4.24
CA ARG A 46 9.54 -2.05 -3.24
C ARG A 46 9.75 -1.47 -1.85
N ASP A 47 10.39 -0.32 -1.75
CA ASP A 47 10.63 0.34 -0.47
C ASP A 47 9.29 0.79 0.15
N HIS A 48 8.40 1.39 -0.65
CA HIS A 48 7.06 1.78 -0.21
C HIS A 48 6.22 0.58 0.28
N LEU A 49 6.17 -0.51 -0.49
CA LEU A 49 5.41 -1.71 -0.11
C LEU A 49 5.98 -2.39 1.13
N ARG A 50 7.30 -2.33 1.34
CA ARG A 50 7.94 -2.82 2.57
C ARG A 50 7.54 -2.01 3.79
N THR A 51 7.49 -0.68 3.67
CA THR A 51 7.01 0.20 4.74
C THR A 51 5.57 -0.15 5.13
N ILE A 52 4.66 -0.30 4.15
CA ILE A 52 3.26 -0.70 4.44
C ILE A 52 3.23 -2.06 5.15
N SER A 53 4.02 -3.02 4.69
CA SER A 53 4.09 -4.34 5.33
C SER A 53 4.53 -4.25 6.79
N GLN A 54 5.51 -3.39 7.11
CA GLN A 54 5.98 -3.18 8.47
C GLN A 54 4.91 -2.49 9.32
N GLU A 55 4.31 -1.41 8.82
CA GLU A 55 3.25 -0.68 9.52
C GLU A 55 2.07 -1.59 9.85
N PHE A 56 1.63 -2.42 8.91
CA PHE A 56 0.53 -3.36 9.15
C PHE A 56 0.91 -4.45 10.16
N ALA A 57 2.16 -4.94 10.12
CA ALA A 57 2.68 -5.86 11.12
C ALA A 57 2.70 -5.23 12.52
N ASP A 58 2.89 -3.92 12.63
CA ASP A 58 2.88 -3.16 13.88
C ASP A 58 1.47 -2.67 14.28
N GLY A 59 0.42 -3.00 13.52
CA GLY A 59 -0.97 -2.59 13.78
C GLY A 59 -1.28 -1.15 13.37
N VAL A 60 -0.41 -0.54 12.58
CA VAL A 60 -0.55 0.80 12.01
C VAL A 60 -1.15 0.69 10.61
N PHE A 61 -2.43 1.08 10.46
CA PHE A 61 -3.18 0.96 9.20
C PHE A 61 -3.55 2.30 8.55
N THR A 62 -2.80 3.37 8.87
CA THR A 62 -3.15 4.75 8.54
C THR A 62 -2.53 5.27 7.25
N SER A 63 -1.53 4.59 6.70
CA SER A 63 -0.76 5.02 5.51
C SER A 63 -1.64 5.40 4.31
N PRO A 64 -2.74 4.66 3.99
CA PRO A 64 -3.61 5.04 2.89
C PRO A 64 -4.31 6.41 3.06
N ILE A 65 -4.46 6.92 4.29
CA ILE A 65 -5.10 8.22 4.56
C ILE A 65 -4.33 9.36 3.87
N ALA A 66 -3.01 9.26 3.76
CA ALA A 66 -2.19 10.27 3.10
C ALA A 66 -2.58 10.50 1.63
N THR A 67 -3.08 9.45 0.95
CA THR A 67 -3.56 9.52 -0.43
C THR A 67 -5.04 9.90 -0.50
N HIS A 68 -5.87 9.29 0.35
CA HIS A 68 -7.32 9.36 0.26
C HIS A 68 -7.97 10.50 1.05
N ALA A 69 -7.24 11.14 1.98
CA ALA A 69 -7.71 12.19 2.89
C ALA A 69 -8.90 11.80 3.79
N GLU A 70 -9.21 10.51 3.84
CA GLU A 70 -10.22 9.91 4.72
C GLU A 70 -9.70 8.56 5.23
N VAL A 71 -10.28 8.08 6.32
CA VAL A 71 -9.99 6.74 6.84
C VAL A 71 -10.66 5.71 5.94
N PRO A 72 -9.90 4.80 5.28
CA PRO A 72 -10.52 3.77 4.46
C PRO A 72 -11.42 2.85 5.29
N PRO A 73 -12.53 2.36 4.70
CA PRO A 73 -13.35 1.33 5.33
C PRO A 73 -12.50 0.13 5.77
N GLY A 74 -12.76 -0.39 6.97
CA GLY A 74 -12.09 -1.57 7.51
C GLY A 74 -10.87 -1.31 8.39
N VAL A 75 -10.34 -0.09 8.48
CA VAL A 75 -9.20 0.24 9.37
C VAL A 75 -9.50 -0.10 10.84
N SER A 76 -10.68 0.25 11.36
CA SER A 76 -11.07 -0.10 12.74
C SER A 76 -11.09 -1.61 12.95
N LEU A 77 -11.70 -2.36 12.03
CA LEU A 77 -11.76 -3.83 12.09
C LEU A 77 -10.36 -4.47 12.06
N MET A 78 -9.42 -3.93 11.26
CA MET A 78 -8.04 -4.42 11.23
C MET A 78 -7.31 -4.17 12.56
N ARG A 79 -7.53 -3.01 13.19
CA ARG A 79 -6.98 -2.69 14.53
C ARG A 79 -7.49 -3.65 15.59
N ASP A 80 -8.80 -3.87 15.63
CA ASP A 80 -9.44 -4.77 16.61
C ASP A 80 -8.87 -6.19 16.47
N ARG A 81 -8.83 -6.73 15.23
CA ARG A 81 -8.28 -8.07 14.96
C ARG A 81 -6.80 -8.21 15.32
N LYS A 82 -5.98 -7.18 15.09
CA LYS A 82 -4.57 -7.20 15.48
C LYS A 82 -4.43 -7.24 17.01
N ALA A 83 -5.25 -6.47 17.72
CA ALA A 83 -5.24 -6.44 19.18
C ALA A 83 -5.70 -7.79 19.78
N ASP A 84 -6.62 -8.51 19.13
CA ASP A 84 -7.04 -9.85 19.54
C ASP A 84 -5.96 -10.90 19.29
N HIS A 85 -5.21 -10.79 18.19
CA HIS A 85 -4.11 -11.73 17.87
C HIS A 85 -2.89 -11.59 18.79
N VAL A 86 -2.72 -10.45 19.47
CA VAL A 86 -1.66 -10.21 20.47
C VAL A 86 -2.09 -10.66 21.88
N ARG A 87 -3.39 -10.92 22.10
CA ARG A 87 -3.95 -11.30 23.40
C ARG A 87 -4.01 -12.81 23.66
N VAL A 88 -3.42 -13.62 22.77
CA VAL A 88 -3.32 -15.10 22.89
C VAL A 88 -1.92 -15.47 23.35
#